data_AF-U9VSZ9-F1
#
_entry.id   AF-U9VSZ9-F1
#
_cell.length_a   1.000
_cell.length_b   1.000
_cell.length_c   1.000
_cell.angle_alpha   90.00
_cell.angle_beta   90.00
_cell.angle_gamma   90.00
#
_symmetry.space_group_name_H-M   'P 1'
#
loop_
_entity.id
_entity.type
_entity.pdbx_description
1 polymer ?
#
loop_
_entity_poly.entity_id
_entity_poly.type
_entity_poly.pdbx_seq_one_letter_code
_entity_poly.pdbx_strand_id
1 'polypeptide(L)'
;MSTDINPPEENTTTQSTPDTAEQAKEILAKVASVLGDSPTYVVETFNEYKRPLTVIGLVFGALIAIKMMFAILAAINDIPVLAPTMELIGLIYTGWFIYRYLLKASNRSELLSNLGEAKDQITGNR
;
A
#
# COMPACT_ATOMS: atom_id res chain seq x y z
N MET A 1 11.80 -8.90 72.04
CA MET A 1 10.58 -9.46 71.42
C MET A 1 10.21 -8.50 70.30
N SER A 2 10.80 -8.67 69.12
CA SER A 2 10.57 -7.80 67.96
C SER A 2 9.74 -8.60 66.96
N THR A 3 8.54 -8.14 66.65
CA THR A 3 7.67 -8.80 65.67
C THR A 3 7.98 -8.23 64.30
N ASP A 4 8.40 -9.11 63.40
CA ASP A 4 8.73 -8.85 62.01
C ASP A 4 7.48 -8.43 61.21
N ILE A 5 7.60 -7.39 60.40
CA ILE A 5 6.58 -6.93 59.46
C ILE A 5 6.89 -7.60 58.12
N ASN A 6 5.98 -8.46 57.65
CA ASN A 6 6.05 -9.05 56.31
C ASN A 6 5.17 -8.24 55.34
N PRO A 7 5.69 -7.67 54.23
CA PRO A 7 4.89 -7.23 53.09
C PRO A 7 4.67 -8.40 52.09
N PRO A 8 3.64 -8.31 51.22
CA PRO A 8 3.06 -9.47 50.55
C PRO A 8 3.91 -9.97 49.38
N GLU A 9 3.93 -11.30 49.19
CA GLU A 9 4.45 -11.92 47.98
C GLU A 9 3.58 -11.54 46.77
N GLU A 10 4.11 -10.63 45.96
CA GLU A 10 3.63 -10.35 44.62
C GLU A 10 3.98 -11.55 43.73
N ASN A 11 3.08 -12.54 43.64
CA ASN A 11 3.16 -13.57 42.61
C ASN A 11 2.71 -13.00 41.25
N THR A 12 3.52 -12.09 40.72
CA THR A 12 3.55 -11.85 39.28
C THR A 12 4.65 -12.75 38.76
N THR A 13 4.27 -13.97 38.37
CA THR A 13 5.15 -14.92 37.67
C THR A 13 5.62 -14.28 36.35
N THR A 14 6.71 -13.52 36.46
CA THR A 14 7.64 -13.25 35.38
C THR A 14 8.75 -14.29 35.54
N GLN A 15 8.59 -15.43 34.88
CA GLN A 15 9.67 -16.40 34.69
C GLN A 15 9.48 -17.02 33.31
N SER A 16 10.46 -17.18 32.43
CA SER A 16 11.85 -16.75 32.31
C SER A 16 12.18 -17.28 30.92
N THR A 17 12.59 -16.45 29.96
CA THR A 17 13.03 -16.90 28.63
C THR A 17 14.21 -17.86 28.78
N PRO A 18 14.13 -19.14 28.34
CA PRO A 18 15.33 -19.88 27.98
C PRO A 18 15.45 -19.86 26.45
N ASP A 19 16.63 -19.46 25.99
CA ASP A 19 17.15 -19.73 24.64
C ASP A 19 16.19 -19.52 23.45
N THR A 20 16.14 -18.28 22.95
CA THR A 20 15.63 -17.95 21.60
C THR A 20 16.17 -18.92 20.53
N ALA A 21 17.39 -19.45 20.71
CA ALA A 21 17.99 -20.44 19.83
C ALA A 21 17.31 -21.82 19.91
N GLU A 22 16.90 -22.28 21.09
CA GLU A 22 16.18 -23.54 21.27
C GLU A 22 14.71 -23.40 20.85
N GLN A 23 14.07 -22.27 21.16
CA GLN A 23 12.73 -21.94 20.65
C GLN A 23 12.72 -21.81 19.12
N ALA A 24 13.76 -21.21 18.51
CA ALA A 24 13.88 -21.14 17.06
C ALA A 24 14.07 -22.53 16.43
N LYS A 25 14.83 -23.42 17.06
CA LYS A 25 14.96 -24.82 16.61
C LYS A 25 13.66 -25.59 16.76
N GLU A 26 12.91 -25.37 17.84
CA GLU A 26 11.59 -25.98 18.05
C GLU A 26 10.57 -25.47 17.02
N ILE A 27 10.53 -24.16 16.79
CA ILE A 27 9.69 -23.54 15.75
C ILE A 27 10.09 -24.07 14.37
N LEU A 28 11.39 -24.17 14.08
CA LEU A 28 11.88 -24.71 12.82
C LEU A 28 11.53 -26.20 12.66
N ALA A 29 11.65 -27.00 13.72
CA ALA A 29 11.29 -28.42 13.73
C ALA A 29 9.78 -28.62 13.56
N LYS A 30 8.96 -27.77 14.18
CA LYS A 30 7.50 -27.77 14.09
C LYS A 30 7.01 -27.30 12.71
N VAL A 31 7.67 -26.29 12.15
CA VAL A 31 7.44 -25.85 10.76
C VAL A 31 7.86 -26.96 9.81
N ALA A 32 9.02 -27.59 10.00
CA ALA A 32 9.50 -28.69 9.18
C ALA A 32 8.58 -29.93 9.25
N SER A 33 8.05 -30.28 10.43
CA SER A 33 7.10 -31.39 10.56
C SER A 33 5.77 -31.11 9.86
N VAL A 34 5.28 -29.87 9.93
CA VAL A 34 4.05 -29.45 9.23
C VAL A 34 4.27 -29.38 7.70
N LEU A 35 5.45 -28.99 7.25
CA LEU A 35 5.81 -28.95 5.82
C LEU A 35 6.15 -30.34 5.26
N GLY A 36 6.58 -31.28 6.10
CA GLY A 36 6.91 -32.65 5.73
C GLY A 36 5.68 -33.51 5.41
N ASP A 37 4.53 -33.20 6.01
CA ASP A 37 3.31 -34.03 5.91
C ASP A 37 2.55 -33.88 4.57
N SER A 38 2.74 -32.78 3.83
CA SER A 38 2.60 -32.70 2.36
C SER A 38 2.49 -31.25 1.88
N PRO A 39 3.06 -30.90 0.72
CA PRO A 39 2.81 -29.60 0.08
C PRO A 39 1.35 -29.44 -0.39
N THR A 40 0.59 -30.52 -0.52
CA THR A 40 -0.79 -30.53 -1.05
C THR A 40 -1.77 -29.77 -0.14
N TYR A 41 -1.68 -29.94 1.18
CA TYR A 41 -2.54 -29.24 2.14
C TYR A 41 -2.37 -27.72 2.08
N VAL A 42 -1.12 -27.25 1.96
CA VAL A 42 -0.78 -25.82 1.85
C VAL A 42 -1.31 -25.23 0.55
N VAL A 43 -1.23 -25.99 -0.54
CA VAL A 43 -1.78 -25.58 -1.84
C VAL A 43 -3.29 -25.49 -1.79
N GLU A 44 -3.98 -26.45 -1.16
CA GLU A 44 -5.44 -26.46 -1.05
C GLU A 44 -5.98 -25.30 -0.21
N THR A 45 -5.37 -25.03 0.95
CA THR A 45 -5.72 -23.86 1.78
C THR A 45 -5.43 -22.55 1.04
N PHE A 46 -4.29 -22.41 0.36
CA PHE A 46 -4.03 -21.22 -0.44
C PHE A 46 -5.08 -21.02 -1.54
N ASN A 47 -5.53 -22.11 -2.18
CA ASN A 47 -6.52 -22.04 -3.24
C ASN A 47 -7.91 -21.66 -2.70
N GLU A 48 -8.29 -22.14 -1.51
CA GLU A 48 -9.52 -21.78 -0.81
C GLU A 48 -9.55 -20.29 -0.43
N TYR A 49 -8.44 -19.77 0.10
CA TYR A 49 -8.33 -18.36 0.52
C TYR A 49 -7.86 -17.41 -0.58
N LYS A 50 -7.59 -17.87 -1.80
CA LYS A 50 -7.03 -17.07 -2.89
C LYS A 50 -7.81 -15.78 -3.15
N ARG A 51 -9.14 -15.84 -3.13
CA ARG A 51 -10.02 -14.69 -3.40
C ARG A 51 -9.88 -13.59 -2.33
N PRO A 52 -10.10 -13.85 -1.02
CA PRO A 52 -9.88 -12.84 0.00
C PRO A 52 -8.41 -12.39 0.11
N LEU A 53 -7.43 -13.30 -0.05
CA LEU A 53 -6.00 -12.94 -0.08
C LEU A 53 -5.69 -11.97 -1.22
N THR A 54 -6.28 -12.16 -2.39
CA THR A 54 -6.10 -11.25 -3.53
C THR A 54 -6.65 -9.86 -3.21
N VAL A 55 -7.82 -9.77 -2.59
CA VAL A 55 -8.40 -8.47 -2.21
C VAL A 55 -7.55 -7.79 -1.14
N ILE A 56 -7.13 -8.52 -0.10
CA ILE A 56 -6.27 -7.99 0.96
C ILE A 56 -4.92 -7.55 0.37
N GLY A 57 -4.32 -8.37 -0.49
CA GLY A 57 -3.08 -8.06 -1.18
C GLY A 57 -3.23 -6.84 -2.10
N LEU A 58 -4.37 -6.70 -2.78
CA LEU A 58 -4.66 -5.53 -3.62
C LEU A 58 -4.83 -4.26 -2.77
N VAL A 59 -5.58 -4.33 -1.67
CA VAL A 59 -5.75 -3.21 -0.74
C VAL A 59 -4.41 -2.81 -0.13
N PHE A 60 -3.64 -3.78 0.34
CA PHE A 60 -2.31 -3.54 0.90
C PHE A 60 -1.35 -2.96 -0.14
N GLY A 61 -1.35 -3.52 -1.35
CA GLY A 61 -0.59 -3.00 -2.48
C GLY A 61 -0.99 -1.58 -2.84
N ALA A 62 -2.29 -1.26 -2.82
CA ALA A 62 -2.78 0.09 -3.04
C ALA A 62 -2.31 1.06 -1.95
N LEU A 63 -2.33 0.64 -0.67
CA LEU A 63 -1.78 1.45 0.43
C LEU A 63 -0.28 1.72 0.26
N ILE A 64 0.50 0.72 -0.14
CA ILE A 64 1.92 0.89 -0.43
C ILE A 64 2.11 1.86 -1.60
N ALA A 65 1.33 1.70 -2.68
CA ALA A 65 1.40 2.59 -3.84
C ALA A 65 1.09 4.04 -3.47
N ILE A 66 0.07 4.27 -2.63
CA ILE A 66 -0.27 5.60 -2.09
C ILE A 66 0.89 6.15 -1.27
N LYS A 67 1.47 5.36 -0.36
CA LYS A 67 2.65 5.79 0.41
C LYS A 67 3.84 6.13 -0.48
N MET A 68 4.08 5.33 -1.51
CA MET A 68 5.15 5.54 -2.48
C MET A 68 4.91 6.82 -3.30
N MET A 69 3.66 7.10 -3.69
CA MET A 69 3.29 8.36 -4.32
C MET A 69 3.62 9.56 -3.43
N PHE A 70 3.25 9.51 -2.14
CA PHE A 70 3.61 10.57 -1.21
C PHE A 70 5.12 10.70 -1.00
N ALA A 71 5.86 9.60 -0.96
CA ALA A 71 7.32 9.63 -0.86
C ALA A 71 7.97 10.30 -2.08
N ILE A 72 7.46 10.02 -3.29
CA ILE A 72 7.91 10.69 -4.51
C ILE A 72 7.58 12.20 -4.44
N LEU A 73 6.37 12.57 -4.04
CA LEU A 73 5.98 13.98 -3.88
C LEU A 73 6.86 14.71 -2.86
N ALA A 74 7.20 14.04 -1.75
CA ALA A 74 8.12 14.58 -0.75
C ALA A 74 9.52 14.78 -1.34
N ALA A 75 10.06 13.79 -2.04
CA ALA A 75 11.36 13.89 -2.70
C ALA A 75 11.41 14.98 -3.78
N ILE A 76 10.30 15.19 -4.50
CA ILE A 76 10.15 16.28 -5.47
C ILE A 76 10.21 17.65 -4.76
N ASN A 77 9.49 17.79 -3.64
CA ASN A 77 9.46 19.03 -2.86
C ASN A 77 10.82 19.35 -2.20
N ASP A 78 11.62 18.33 -1.88
CA ASP A 78 12.98 18.50 -1.36
C ASP A 78 13.96 19.03 -2.43
N ILE A 79 13.59 18.99 -3.72
CA ILE A 79 14.39 19.55 -4.81
C ILE A 79 13.91 20.99 -5.07
N PRO A 80 14.67 22.03 -4.66
CA PRO A 80 14.23 23.43 -4.70
C PRO A 80 13.96 23.95 -6.11
N VAL A 81 14.52 23.32 -7.14
CA VAL A 81 14.36 23.72 -8.55
C VAL A 81 13.23 22.97 -9.28
N LEU A 82 12.73 21.86 -8.73
CA LEU A 82 11.78 21.01 -9.45
C LEU A 82 10.35 21.58 -9.40
N ALA A 83 9.94 22.13 -8.25
CA ALA A 83 8.66 22.82 -8.11
C ALA A 83 8.49 24.00 -9.10
N PRO A 84 9.41 24.99 -9.17
CA PRO A 84 9.26 26.10 -10.11
C PRO A 84 9.41 25.69 -11.58
N THR A 85 10.18 24.63 -11.90
CA THR A 85 10.27 24.15 -13.28
C THR A 85 9.01 23.43 -13.73
N MET A 86 8.39 22.60 -12.88
CA MET A 86 7.10 21.97 -13.17
C MET A 86 5.98 23.00 -13.31
N GLU A 87 5.98 24.05 -12.49
CA GLU A 87 5.04 25.17 -12.64
C GLU A 87 5.21 25.88 -13.98
N LEU A 88 6.46 26.21 -14.37
CA LEU A 88 6.74 26.85 -15.64
C LEU A 88 6.33 25.97 -16.84
N ILE A 89 6.66 24.68 -16.78
CA ILE A 89 6.26 23.69 -17.79
C ILE A 89 4.72 23.63 -17.88
N GLY A 90 4.05 23.55 -16.72
CA GLY A 90 2.61 23.57 -16.62
C GLY A 90 2.01 24.82 -17.28
N LEU A 91 2.52 26.00 -16.96
CA LEU A 91 2.07 27.25 -17.57
C LEU A 91 2.28 27.31 -19.08
N ILE A 92 3.41 26.80 -19.58
CA ILE A 92 3.67 26.72 -21.02
C ILE A 92 2.65 25.79 -21.69
N TYR A 93 2.44 24.60 -21.14
CA TYR A 93 1.50 23.63 -21.71
C TYR A 93 0.05 24.11 -21.59
N THR A 94 -0.36 24.68 -20.46
CA THR A 94 -1.69 25.25 -20.25
C THR A 94 -1.92 26.43 -21.18
N GLY A 95 -0.95 27.34 -21.33
CA GLY A 95 -1.03 28.47 -22.26
C GLY A 95 -1.16 28.01 -23.71
N TRP A 96 -0.32 27.04 -24.14
CA TRP A 96 -0.39 26.43 -25.46
C TRP A 96 -1.72 25.71 -25.68
N PHE A 97 -2.23 24.98 -24.68
CA PHE A 97 -3.50 24.29 -24.72
C PHE A 97 -4.65 25.28 -24.91
N ILE A 98 -4.75 26.30 -24.05
CA ILE A 98 -5.77 27.34 -24.17
C ILE A 98 -5.73 27.97 -25.57
N TYR A 99 -4.56 28.37 -26.04
CA TYR A 99 -4.40 28.97 -27.36
C TYR A 99 -4.84 28.03 -28.50
N ARG A 100 -4.34 26.79 -28.50
CA ARG A 100 -4.59 25.84 -29.59
C ARG A 100 -6.01 25.32 -29.60
N TYR A 101 -6.60 25.12 -28.43
CA TYR A 101 -7.80 24.31 -28.24
C TYR A 101 -9.03 25.12 -27.82
N LEU A 102 -8.88 26.16 -27.00
CA LEU A 102 -10.01 26.98 -26.53
C LEU A 102 -10.28 28.18 -27.44
N LEU A 103 -9.24 28.90 -27.88
CA LEU A 103 -9.43 30.10 -28.71
C LEU A 103 -9.79 29.77 -30.17
N LYS A 104 -9.30 28.65 -30.70
CA LYS A 104 -9.54 28.28 -32.10
C LYS A 104 -10.91 27.61 -32.24
N ALA A 105 -11.82 28.28 -32.94
CA ALA A 105 -13.21 27.84 -33.13
C ALA A 105 -13.38 26.42 -33.71
N SER A 106 -12.47 26.00 -34.60
CA SER A 106 -12.47 24.63 -35.13
C SER A 106 -12.14 23.60 -34.04
N ASN A 107 -11.16 23.91 -33.20
CA ASN A 107 -10.66 23.00 -32.17
C ASN A 107 -11.62 22.85 -31.00
N ARG A 108 -12.32 23.93 -30.57
CA ARG A 108 -13.33 23.80 -29.52
C ARG A 108 -14.45 22.83 -29.91
N SER A 109 -14.85 22.81 -31.18
CA SER A 109 -15.92 21.92 -31.67
C SER A 109 -15.47 20.46 -31.67
N GLU A 110 -14.24 20.22 -32.11
CA GLU A 110 -13.62 18.90 -32.11
C GLU A 110 -13.45 18.36 -30.67
N LEU A 111 -12.98 19.19 -29.74
CA LEU A 111 -12.85 18.81 -28.34
C LEU A 111 -14.19 18.48 -27.68
N LEU A 112 -15.22 19.30 -27.90
CA LEU A 112 -16.54 19.05 -27.31
C LEU A 112 -17.16 17.76 -27.86
N SER A 113 -16.95 17.46 -29.15
CA SER A 113 -17.35 16.17 -29.74
C SER A 113 -16.61 15.01 -29.08
N ASN A 114 -15.28 15.08 -29.02
CA ASN A 114 -14.44 14.03 -28.45
C ASN A 114 -14.73 13.80 -26.95
N LEU A 115 -15.01 14.86 -26.18
CA LEU A 115 -15.43 14.77 -24.78
C LEU A 115 -16.82 14.14 -24.65
N GLY A 116 -17.74 14.47 -25.55
CA GLY A 116 -19.07 13.86 -25.62
C GLY A 116 -18.97 12.36 -25.83
N GLU A 117 -18.20 11.94 -26.83
CA GLU A 117 -17.93 10.52 -27.16
C GLU A 117 -17.22 9.79 -26.01
N ALA A 118 -16.23 10.40 -25.37
CA ALA A 118 -15.55 9.81 -24.23
C ALA A 118 -16.49 9.63 -23.02
N LYS A 119 -17.33 10.64 -22.72
CA LYS A 119 -18.34 10.56 -21.67
C LYS A 119 -19.35 9.44 -21.94
N ASP A 120 -19.78 9.31 -23.19
CA ASP A 120 -20.75 8.31 -23.62
C ASP A 120 -20.16 6.89 -23.55
N GLN A 121 -18.88 6.72 -23.90
CA GLN A 121 -18.14 5.47 -23.68
C GLN A 121 -18.03 5.08 -22.21
N ILE A 122 -17.76 6.04 -21.31
CA ILE A 122 -17.62 5.77 -19.87
C ILE A 122 -18.98 5.51 -19.21
N THR A 123 -20.03 6.23 -19.66
CA THR A 123 -21.38 6.14 -19.08
C THR A 123 -22.20 5.00 -19.72
N GLY A 124 -21.76 4.46 -20.86
CA GLY A 124 -22.43 3.36 -21.56
C GLY A 124 -23.66 3.78 -22.36
N ASN A 125 -23.92 5.08 -22.51
CA ASN A 125 -24.91 5.58 -23.46
C ASN A 125 -24.29 5.51 -24.85
N ARG A 126 -24.74 4.58 -25.68
CA ARG A 126 -24.38 4.51 -27.10
C ARG A 126 -25.29 5.39 -27.93
#